data_AF-A0A1G1A8Q3-F1
#
_entry.id   AF-A0A1G1A8Q3-F1
#
_cell.length_a   1.000
_cell.length_b   1.000
_cell.length_c   1.000
_cell.angle_alpha   90.00
_cell.angle_beta   90.00
_cell.angle_gamma   90.00
#
_symmetry.space_group_name_H-M   'P 1'
#
loop_
_entity.id
_entity.type
_entity.pdbx_description
1 polymer ?
#
loop_
_entity_poly.entity_id
_entity_poly.type
_entity_poly.pdbx_seq_one_letter_code
_entity_poly.pdbx_strand_id
1 'polypeptide(L)'
;MSDPATEKQISYIKRLGGDPKSGLSKQAASALIDSLIKSAPATVRQLKRLARLGATVPKNLTKVKADELIEQLEGDRPPEQWQIDEIALLGGTIPKTRRDAMSAIIGLRETASATDTQRARIAELGGSLPDGCTYQRADDLIEGLERDADETEGKPATKEQLARIKKLGGDSGTAINTWRADKYIEELEQKEEDFNTRVDDALEWLFGDPDSRSVMPVKKPSKAVMQKALKYGDNQGWGEGWECKDGATEHDLMSVAVYTIAPELLKQDERPPSLQAPPPRQPRKNGRQIIIPKRTSTPRPLTSTDHHPKGKGCLVPFFLVIGGLSLGVAFMIALSAVLFPEIGDKWNEANQVPEDTARKLADPQH
;
A
#
# COMPACT_ATOMS: atom_id res chain seq x y z
N MET A 1 -1.72 31.96 -7.38
CA MET A 1 -1.00 32.70 -6.32
C MET A 1 -0.80 31.74 -5.16
N SER A 2 0.40 31.65 -4.58
CA SER A 2 0.66 30.74 -3.46
C SER A 2 0.03 31.27 -2.17
N ASP A 3 -0.70 30.41 -1.45
CA ASP A 3 -1.29 30.78 -0.16
C ASP A 3 -0.26 31.33 0.83
N PRO A 4 -0.62 32.31 1.68
CA PRO A 4 0.25 32.80 2.74
C PRO A 4 0.49 31.73 3.82
N ALA A 5 1.67 31.77 4.43
CA ALA A 5 2.07 30.88 5.51
C ALA A 5 1.10 30.97 6.70
N THR A 6 0.80 29.82 7.28
CA THR A 6 -0.09 29.76 8.45
C THR A 6 0.60 30.31 9.69
N GLU A 7 -0.17 30.82 10.65
CA GLU A 7 0.37 31.28 11.95
C GLU A 7 1.17 30.18 12.66
N LYS A 8 0.76 28.91 12.52
CA LYS A 8 1.48 27.74 13.04
C LYS A 8 2.87 27.58 12.41
N GLN A 9 2.99 27.77 11.10
CA GLN A 9 4.30 27.72 10.42
C GLN A 9 5.19 28.91 10.85
N ILE A 10 4.64 30.12 10.92
CA ILE A 10 5.39 31.33 11.33
C ILE A 10 5.89 31.19 12.77
N SER A 11 5.03 30.78 13.70
CA SER A 11 5.41 30.51 15.10
C SER A 11 6.44 29.39 15.22
N TYR A 12 6.33 28.34 14.40
CA TYR A 12 7.31 27.26 14.41
C TYR A 12 8.69 27.69 13.88
N ILE A 13 8.74 28.49 12.81
CA ILE A 13 9.96 29.11 12.29
C ILE A 13 10.66 29.93 13.39
N LYS A 14 9.91 30.77 14.09
CA LYS A 14 10.43 31.56 15.22
C LYS A 14 10.97 30.68 16.35
N ARG A 15 10.27 29.59 16.68
CA ARG A 15 10.72 28.61 17.70
C ARG A 15 12.03 27.93 17.31
N LEU A 16 12.26 27.71 16.02
CA LEU A 16 13.51 27.16 15.49
C LEU A 16 14.63 28.22 15.38
N GLY A 17 14.38 29.45 15.82
CA GLY A 17 15.33 30.57 15.76
C GLY A 17 15.42 31.26 14.40
N GLY A 18 14.51 30.95 13.47
CA GLY A 18 14.42 31.63 12.18
C GLY A 18 13.61 32.91 12.23
N ASP A 19 13.88 33.82 11.30
CA ASP A 19 13.14 35.08 11.14
C ASP A 19 12.25 35.04 9.88
N PRO A 20 10.93 34.81 10.03
CA PRO A 20 10.03 34.70 8.88
C PRO A 20 9.74 36.08 8.26
N LYS A 21 10.08 36.26 6.98
CA LYS A 21 9.74 37.47 6.23
C LYS A 21 8.22 37.70 6.17
N SER A 22 7.79 38.95 6.18
CA SER A 22 6.37 39.31 6.01
C SER A 22 5.85 38.83 4.65
N GLY A 23 4.66 38.22 4.63
CA GLY A 23 4.06 37.71 3.40
C GLY A 23 4.68 36.41 2.88
N LEU A 24 5.41 35.66 3.71
CA LEU A 24 5.95 34.34 3.37
C LEU A 24 4.82 33.41 2.90
N SER A 25 5.01 32.71 1.78
CA SER A 25 4.03 31.72 1.29
C SER A 25 4.14 30.40 2.09
N LYS A 26 3.09 29.57 2.07
CA LYS A 26 3.10 28.24 2.75
C LYS A 26 4.27 27.38 2.29
N GLN A 27 4.55 27.33 0.98
CA GLN A 27 5.62 26.53 0.42
C GLN A 27 7.00 27.04 0.85
N ALA A 28 7.21 28.37 0.80
CA ALA A 28 8.46 28.98 1.26
C ALA A 28 8.65 28.81 2.78
N ALA A 29 7.56 28.84 3.55
CA ALA A 29 7.59 28.55 4.98
C ALA A 29 7.96 27.10 5.28
N SER A 30 7.38 26.12 4.57
CA SER A 30 7.77 24.71 4.72
C SER A 30 9.24 24.49 4.38
N ALA A 31 9.73 25.04 3.26
CA ALA A 31 11.14 24.94 2.88
C ALA A 31 12.08 25.57 3.92
N LEU A 32 11.69 26.71 4.50
CA LEU A 32 12.45 27.37 5.57
C LEU A 32 12.45 26.53 6.85
N ILE A 33 11.30 25.94 7.22
CA ILE A 33 11.21 25.01 8.36
C ILE A 33 12.15 23.83 8.17
N ASP A 34 12.13 23.20 6.99
CA ASP A 34 12.99 22.04 6.69
C ASP A 34 14.48 22.41 6.78
N SER A 35 14.87 23.57 6.24
CA SER A 35 16.22 24.10 6.35
C SER A 35 16.62 24.31 7.82
N LEU A 36 15.74 24.94 8.60
CA LEU A 36 16.00 25.24 10.02
C LEU A 36 16.07 23.98 10.87
N ILE A 37 15.25 22.96 10.61
CA ILE A 37 15.30 21.67 11.29
C ILE A 37 16.64 20.97 11.02
N LYS A 38 17.13 21.00 9.78
CA LYS A 38 18.42 20.39 9.41
C LYS A 38 19.61 21.07 10.10
N SER A 39 19.54 22.39 10.29
CA SER A 39 20.57 23.17 11.00
C SER A 39 20.37 23.27 12.52
N ALA A 40 19.21 22.87 13.04
CA ALA A 40 18.89 22.99 14.46
C ALA A 40 19.87 22.16 15.29
N PRO A 41 20.30 22.64 16.48
CA PRO A 41 21.13 21.86 17.38
C PRO A 41 20.39 20.62 17.88
N ALA A 42 21.16 19.59 18.25
CA ALA A 42 20.62 18.39 18.86
C ALA A 42 19.84 18.71 20.14
N THR A 43 18.69 18.07 20.29
CA THR A 43 17.84 18.24 21.47
C THR A 43 18.46 17.61 22.71
N VAL A 44 18.13 18.12 23.90
CA VAL A 44 18.60 17.56 25.18
C VAL A 44 18.31 16.05 25.30
N ARG A 45 17.18 15.58 24.76
CA ARG A 45 16.82 14.16 24.76
C ARG A 45 17.77 13.33 23.88
N GLN A 46 18.11 13.81 22.69
CA GLN A 46 19.07 13.15 21.80
C GLN A 46 20.47 13.13 22.42
N LEU A 47 20.91 14.25 23.00
CA LEU A 47 22.20 14.34 23.69
C LEU A 47 22.29 13.34 24.86
N LYS A 48 21.22 13.25 25.69
CA LYS A 48 21.14 12.25 26.76
C LYS A 48 21.15 10.81 26.22
N ARG A 49 20.45 10.54 25.11
CA ARG A 49 20.43 9.21 24.49
C ARG A 49 21.81 8.82 23.95
N LEU A 50 22.48 9.73 23.24
CA LEU A 50 23.86 9.55 22.77
C LEU A 50 24.84 9.28 23.92
N ALA A 51 24.72 10.03 25.02
CA ALA A 51 25.53 9.78 26.22
C ALA A 51 25.29 8.38 26.80
N ARG A 52 24.04 7.92 26.88
CA ARG A 52 23.70 6.54 27.32
C ARG A 52 24.24 5.46 26.38
N LEU A 53 24.36 5.78 25.09
CA LEU A 53 24.96 4.90 24.08
C LEU A 53 26.49 4.95 24.09
N GLY A 54 27.12 5.72 24.99
CA GLY A 54 28.57 5.86 25.09
C GLY A 54 29.19 6.72 23.97
N ALA A 55 28.39 7.49 23.25
CA ALA A 55 28.87 8.32 22.14
C ALA A 55 29.61 9.56 22.66
N THR A 56 30.71 9.91 21.99
CA THR A 56 31.33 11.23 22.17
C THR A 56 30.53 12.25 21.37
N VAL A 57 29.86 13.18 22.05
CA VAL A 57 28.98 14.18 21.43
C VAL A 57 29.78 15.38 20.90
N PRO A 58 29.75 15.67 19.59
CA PRO A 58 30.35 16.90 19.05
C PRO A 58 29.63 18.16 19.55
N LYS A 59 30.38 19.24 19.82
CA LYS A 59 29.83 20.52 20.32
C LYS A 59 28.77 21.15 19.41
N ASN A 60 28.83 20.90 18.10
CA ASN A 60 27.92 21.46 17.09
C ASN A 60 27.07 20.38 16.41
N LEU A 61 26.70 19.32 17.15
CA LEU A 61 25.87 18.25 16.60
C LEU A 61 24.47 18.79 16.28
N THR A 62 24.06 18.68 15.03
CA THR A 62 22.70 19.03 14.62
C THR A 62 21.71 17.93 14.99
N LYS A 63 20.42 18.26 15.03
CA LYS A 63 19.35 17.31 15.31
C LYS A 63 19.38 16.10 14.36
N VAL A 64 19.51 16.35 13.06
CA VAL A 64 19.51 15.29 12.03
C VAL A 64 20.72 14.37 12.21
N LYS A 65 21.92 14.94 12.37
CA LYS A 65 23.13 14.14 12.62
C LYS A 65 23.08 13.38 13.94
N ALA A 66 22.40 13.92 14.95
CA ALA A 66 22.19 13.22 16.21
C ALA A 66 21.26 12.02 16.03
N ASP A 67 20.18 12.13 15.26
CA ASP A 67 19.28 11.02 14.95
C ASP A 67 20.01 9.93 14.16
N GLU A 68 20.75 10.30 13.10
CA GLU A 68 21.58 9.38 12.32
C GLU A 68 22.60 8.64 13.19
N LEU A 69 23.30 9.35 14.09
CA LEU A 69 24.29 8.75 14.99
C LEU A 69 23.63 7.83 16.03
N ILE A 70 22.46 8.20 16.56
CA ILE A 70 21.69 7.34 17.48
C ILE A 70 21.30 6.05 16.77
N GLU A 71 20.72 6.14 15.57
CA GLU A 71 20.30 4.99 14.78
C GLU A 71 21.50 4.09 14.42
N GLN A 72 22.63 4.69 14.05
CA GLN A 72 23.86 3.96 13.80
C GLN A 72 24.29 3.15 15.03
N LEU A 73 24.47 3.84 16.17
CA LEU A 73 24.94 3.22 17.40
C LEU A 73 23.97 2.16 17.93
N GLU A 74 22.67 2.39 17.86
CA GLU A 74 21.67 1.41 18.28
C GLU A 74 21.66 0.17 17.40
N GLY A 75 21.83 0.34 16.09
CA GLY A 75 21.98 -0.77 15.16
C GLY A 75 23.28 -1.54 15.36
N ASP A 76 24.36 -0.88 15.80
CA ASP A 76 25.68 -1.47 16.01
C ASP A 76 25.82 -2.21 17.36
N ARG A 77 24.85 -2.06 18.27
CA ARG A 77 24.80 -2.83 19.52
C ARG A 77 24.70 -4.33 19.24
N PRO A 78 25.12 -5.20 20.17
CA PRO A 78 24.84 -6.62 20.07
C PRO A 78 23.34 -6.91 19.90
N PRO A 79 22.97 -8.01 19.21
CA PRO A 79 21.59 -8.43 19.09
C PRO A 79 20.93 -8.63 20.46
N GLU A 80 19.64 -8.36 20.54
CA GLU A 80 18.83 -8.67 21.72
C GLU A 80 18.58 -10.19 21.81
N GLN A 81 18.30 -10.68 23.01
CA GLN A 81 18.14 -12.13 23.24
C GLN A 81 17.08 -12.75 22.34
N TRP A 82 15.93 -12.09 22.17
CA TRP A 82 14.87 -12.59 21.28
C TRP A 82 15.32 -12.70 19.82
N GLN A 83 16.23 -11.82 19.36
CA GLN A 83 16.78 -11.90 18.00
C GLN A 83 17.71 -13.11 17.87
N ILE A 84 18.50 -13.37 18.90
CA ILE A 84 19.40 -14.53 18.97
C ILE A 84 18.58 -15.82 18.93
N ASP A 85 17.54 -15.89 19.75
CA ASP A 85 16.66 -17.06 19.85
C ASP A 85 15.92 -17.32 18.54
N GLU A 86 15.40 -16.28 17.89
CA GLU A 86 14.73 -16.37 16.59
C GLU A 86 15.69 -16.84 15.50
N ILE A 87 16.90 -16.26 15.41
CA ILE A 87 17.90 -16.69 14.41
C ILE A 87 18.31 -18.15 14.64
N ALA A 88 18.48 -18.56 15.90
CA ALA A 88 18.80 -19.94 16.25
C ALA A 88 17.66 -20.90 15.87
N LEU A 89 16.41 -20.52 16.14
CA LEU A 89 15.22 -21.28 15.74
C LEU A 89 15.15 -21.49 14.22
N LEU A 90 15.49 -20.45 13.45
CA LEU A 90 15.51 -20.49 11.98
C LEU A 90 16.78 -21.13 11.39
N GLY A 91 17.70 -21.60 12.23
CA GLY A 91 18.94 -22.26 11.81
C GLY A 91 20.00 -21.32 11.22
N GLY A 92 19.93 -20.01 11.52
CA GLY A 92 20.87 -19.01 11.04
C GLY A 92 22.12 -18.85 11.90
N THR A 93 23.10 -18.09 11.38
CA THR A 93 24.29 -17.68 12.14
C THR A 93 24.04 -16.32 12.81
N ILE A 94 24.31 -16.22 14.11
CA ILE A 94 24.08 -15.00 14.91
C ILE A 94 25.06 -13.89 14.49
N PRO A 95 24.56 -12.76 13.96
CA PRO A 95 25.41 -11.62 13.61
C PRO A 95 25.92 -10.88 14.85
N LYS A 96 26.90 -10.00 14.65
CA LYS A 96 27.49 -9.22 15.75
C LYS A 96 26.67 -7.99 16.13
N THR A 97 25.84 -7.49 15.21
CA THR A 97 25.09 -6.25 15.37
C THR A 97 23.59 -6.51 15.31
N ARG A 98 22.81 -5.69 16.01
CA ARG A 98 21.36 -5.71 16.03
C ARG A 98 20.76 -5.47 14.65
N ARG A 99 21.36 -4.56 13.87
CA ARG A 99 20.94 -4.26 12.49
C ARG A 99 21.06 -5.51 11.63
N ASP A 100 22.23 -6.13 11.63
CA ASP A 100 22.48 -7.34 10.84
C ASP A 100 21.61 -8.51 11.29
N ALA A 101 21.37 -8.64 12.61
CA ALA A 101 20.47 -9.65 13.16
C ALA A 101 19.02 -9.47 12.65
N MET A 102 18.50 -8.24 12.62
CA MET A 102 17.17 -7.97 12.08
C MET A 102 17.09 -8.32 10.58
N SER A 103 18.09 -7.92 9.80
CA SER A 103 18.18 -8.28 8.37
C SER A 103 18.27 -9.79 8.17
N ALA A 104 19.02 -10.50 9.01
CA ALA A 104 19.11 -11.95 8.99
C ALA A 104 17.76 -12.61 9.30
N ILE A 105 17.02 -12.14 10.31
CA ILE A 105 15.68 -12.66 10.66
C ILE A 105 14.73 -12.52 9.47
N ILE A 106 14.67 -11.34 8.84
CA ILE A 106 13.79 -11.10 7.69
C ILE A 106 14.11 -12.10 6.56
N GLY A 107 15.38 -12.22 6.18
CA GLY A 107 15.77 -13.15 5.12
C GLY A 107 15.58 -14.63 5.49
N LEU A 108 15.82 -15.00 6.75
CA LEU A 108 15.63 -16.36 7.23
C LEU A 108 14.16 -16.75 7.27
N ARG A 109 13.24 -15.87 7.68
CA ARG A 109 11.80 -16.20 7.68
C ARG A 109 11.28 -16.54 6.27
N GLU A 110 11.84 -15.91 5.25
CA GLU A 110 11.49 -16.17 3.84
C GLU A 110 12.09 -17.45 3.27
N THR A 111 13.16 -17.99 3.88
CA THR A 111 13.94 -19.09 3.27
C THR A 111 14.08 -20.34 4.13
N ALA A 112 14.04 -20.20 5.45
CA ALA A 112 14.04 -21.31 6.39
C ALA A 112 12.77 -22.14 6.21
N SER A 113 12.89 -23.45 6.41
CA SER A 113 11.74 -24.36 6.36
C SER A 113 10.83 -24.16 7.57
N ALA A 114 9.54 -24.43 7.40
CA ALA A 114 8.57 -24.43 8.49
C ALA A 114 8.99 -25.38 9.62
N THR A 115 8.88 -24.90 10.86
CA THR A 115 9.26 -25.64 12.07
C THR A 115 8.27 -26.77 12.39
N ASP A 116 8.69 -27.71 13.23
CA ASP A 116 7.81 -28.77 13.73
C ASP A 116 6.63 -28.21 14.53
N THR A 117 6.84 -27.11 15.27
CA THR A 117 5.77 -26.42 16.01
C THR A 117 4.72 -25.84 15.05
N GLN A 118 5.14 -25.21 13.96
CA GLN A 118 4.22 -24.70 12.93
C GLN A 118 3.46 -25.85 12.23
N ARG A 119 4.16 -26.96 11.95
CA ARG A 119 3.54 -28.18 11.38
C ARG A 119 2.47 -28.75 12.30
N ALA A 120 2.78 -28.88 13.58
CA ALA A 120 1.83 -29.35 14.59
C ALA A 120 0.62 -28.41 14.68
N ARG A 121 0.86 -27.10 14.75
CA ARG A 121 -0.21 -26.10 14.85
C ARG A 121 -1.16 -26.12 13.65
N ILE A 122 -0.62 -26.22 12.42
CA ILE A 122 -1.46 -26.34 11.22
C ILE A 122 -2.29 -27.62 11.25
N ALA A 123 -1.73 -28.73 11.70
CA ALA A 123 -2.46 -29.99 11.82
C ALA A 123 -3.59 -29.91 12.86
N GLU A 124 -3.37 -29.24 14.00
CA GLU A 124 -4.41 -28.96 15.01
C GLU A 124 -5.57 -28.15 14.43
N LEU A 125 -5.27 -27.20 13.53
CA LEU A 125 -6.26 -26.39 12.84
C LEU A 125 -6.90 -27.11 11.63
N GLY A 126 -6.60 -28.39 11.42
CA GLY A 126 -7.15 -29.21 10.33
C GLY A 126 -6.55 -28.91 8.95
N GLY A 127 -5.45 -28.16 8.89
CA GLY A 127 -4.73 -27.85 7.67
C GLY A 127 -3.60 -28.82 7.36
N SER A 128 -2.88 -28.55 6.27
CA SER A 128 -1.61 -29.21 5.94
C SER A 128 -0.64 -28.22 5.33
N LEU A 129 0.65 -28.42 5.56
CA LEU A 129 1.70 -27.61 4.94
C LEU A 129 2.11 -28.20 3.59
N PRO A 130 2.27 -27.37 2.55
CA PRO A 130 2.91 -27.80 1.31
C PRO A 130 4.35 -28.29 1.54
N ASP A 131 4.81 -29.18 0.67
CA ASP A 131 6.22 -29.58 0.66
C ASP A 131 7.12 -28.37 0.40
N GLY A 132 8.22 -28.27 1.17
CA GLY A 132 9.13 -27.13 1.08
C GLY A 132 8.55 -25.79 1.57
N CYS A 133 7.44 -25.79 2.31
CA CYS A 133 6.88 -24.56 2.86
C CYS A 133 7.89 -23.85 3.78
N THR A 134 8.09 -22.56 3.53
CA THR A 134 8.97 -21.68 4.31
C THR A 134 8.33 -21.30 5.64
N TYR A 135 9.12 -20.86 6.62
CA TYR A 135 8.65 -20.38 7.92
C TYR A 135 7.58 -19.29 7.81
N GLN A 136 7.84 -18.22 7.05
CA GLN A 136 6.89 -17.12 6.87
C GLN A 136 5.59 -17.60 6.24
N ARG A 137 5.69 -18.42 5.19
CA ARG A 137 4.51 -18.98 4.53
C ARG A 137 3.70 -19.88 5.45
N ALA A 138 4.34 -20.59 6.39
CA ALA A 138 3.65 -21.37 7.40
C ALA A 138 2.93 -20.48 8.41
N ASP A 139 3.55 -19.39 8.88
CA ASP A 139 2.88 -18.38 9.74
C ASP A 139 1.64 -17.82 9.06
N ASP A 140 1.74 -17.41 7.79
CA ASP A 140 0.59 -16.86 7.04
C ASP A 140 -0.56 -17.87 6.92
N LEU A 141 -0.23 -19.16 6.77
CA LEU A 141 -1.22 -20.24 6.70
C LEU A 141 -1.86 -20.52 8.07
N ILE A 142 -1.07 -20.50 9.15
CA ILE A 142 -1.57 -20.61 10.52
C ILE A 142 -2.54 -19.46 10.81
N GLU A 143 -2.12 -18.22 10.57
CA GLU A 143 -2.95 -17.04 10.79
C GLU A 143 -4.27 -17.15 10.03
N GLY A 144 -4.22 -17.55 8.75
CA GLY A 144 -5.43 -17.76 7.95
C GLY A 144 -6.35 -18.82 8.55
N LEU A 145 -5.80 -19.94 9.03
CA LEU A 145 -6.58 -21.03 9.63
C LEU A 145 -7.14 -20.65 11.02
N GLU A 146 -6.39 -19.89 11.82
CA GLU A 146 -6.85 -19.38 13.11
C GLU A 146 -8.02 -18.41 12.92
N ARG A 147 -7.95 -17.54 11.92
CA ARG A 147 -9.07 -16.65 11.54
C ARG A 147 -10.25 -17.41 10.95
N ASP A 148 -10.00 -18.51 10.23
CA ASP A 148 -11.08 -19.40 9.77
C ASP A 148 -11.77 -20.11 10.94
N ALA A 149 -11.04 -20.40 12.03
CA ALA A 149 -11.56 -21.02 13.24
C ALA A 149 -12.21 -20.02 14.22
N ASP A 150 -11.98 -18.71 14.04
CA ASP A 150 -12.56 -17.66 14.87
C ASP A 150 -14.09 -17.61 14.75
N GLU A 151 -14.78 -17.47 15.89
CA GLU A 151 -16.25 -17.49 15.94
C GLU A 151 -16.90 -16.33 15.19
N THR A 152 -16.18 -15.21 15.01
CA THR A 152 -16.69 -14.00 14.36
C THR A 152 -16.25 -13.94 12.90
N GLU A 153 -14.94 -14.09 12.65
CA GLU A 153 -14.36 -13.96 11.31
C GLU A 153 -14.55 -15.21 10.44
N GLY A 154 -14.60 -16.39 11.05
CA GLY A 154 -14.80 -17.69 10.40
C GLY A 154 -16.22 -17.92 9.89
N LYS A 155 -17.18 -17.03 10.17
CA LYS A 155 -18.57 -17.14 9.70
C LYS A 155 -18.64 -17.14 8.17
N PRO A 156 -19.58 -17.89 7.56
CA PRO A 156 -19.81 -17.85 6.11
C PRO A 156 -19.99 -16.43 5.59
N ALA A 157 -19.50 -16.17 4.38
CA ALA A 157 -19.65 -14.86 3.74
C ALA A 157 -21.12 -14.43 3.65
N THR A 158 -21.37 -13.16 3.95
CA THR A 158 -22.71 -12.57 3.91
C THR A 158 -23.22 -12.44 2.48
N LYS A 159 -24.55 -12.40 2.32
CA LYS A 159 -25.18 -12.18 1.00
C LYS A 159 -24.72 -10.88 0.34
N GLU A 160 -24.46 -9.85 1.13
CA GLU A 160 -23.98 -8.55 0.66
C GLU A 160 -22.57 -8.65 0.09
N GLN A 161 -21.66 -9.34 0.80
CA GLN A 161 -20.30 -9.59 0.32
C GLN A 161 -20.32 -10.40 -0.98
N LEU A 162 -21.09 -11.49 -1.04
CA LEU A 162 -21.20 -12.31 -2.25
C LEU A 162 -21.79 -11.53 -3.43
N ALA A 163 -22.78 -10.67 -3.19
CA ALA A 163 -23.33 -9.78 -4.21
C ALA A 163 -22.30 -8.75 -4.70
N ARG A 164 -21.47 -8.20 -3.80
CA ARG A 164 -20.39 -7.27 -4.14
C ARG A 164 -19.30 -7.94 -4.98
N ILE A 165 -18.85 -9.13 -4.59
CA ILE A 165 -17.90 -9.94 -5.38
C ILE A 165 -18.43 -10.17 -6.80
N LYS A 166 -19.69 -10.60 -6.91
CA LYS A 166 -20.32 -10.83 -8.21
C LYS A 166 -20.42 -9.56 -9.05
N LYS A 167 -20.72 -8.42 -8.43
CA LYS A 167 -20.78 -7.11 -9.10
C LYS A 167 -19.41 -6.69 -9.65
N LEU A 168 -18.34 -6.97 -8.90
CA LEU A 168 -16.95 -6.71 -9.31
C LEU A 168 -16.42 -7.77 -10.31
N GLY A 169 -17.23 -8.77 -10.66
CA GLY A 169 -16.85 -9.82 -11.63
C GLY A 169 -15.98 -10.93 -11.06
N GLY A 170 -15.87 -11.03 -9.73
CA GLY A 170 -15.17 -12.13 -9.06
C GLY A 170 -16.00 -13.40 -8.92
N ASP A 171 -15.33 -14.52 -8.68
CA ASP A 171 -15.95 -15.80 -8.31
C ASP A 171 -16.40 -15.80 -6.84
N SER A 172 -17.68 -16.03 -6.58
CA SER A 172 -18.18 -16.14 -5.20
C SER A 172 -17.61 -17.35 -4.44
N GLY A 173 -17.09 -18.37 -5.14
CA GLY A 173 -16.53 -19.58 -4.53
C GLY A 173 -15.24 -19.36 -3.73
N THR A 174 -14.50 -18.29 -3.99
CA THR A 174 -13.29 -17.93 -3.23
C THR A 174 -13.59 -17.31 -1.86
N ALA A 175 -14.83 -16.87 -1.62
CA ALA A 175 -15.27 -16.23 -0.39
C ALA A 175 -15.92 -17.24 0.57
N ILE A 176 -15.10 -18.13 1.13
CA ILE A 176 -15.54 -19.22 2.02
C ILE A 176 -16.16 -18.65 3.32
N ASN A 177 -15.53 -17.62 3.88
CA ASN A 177 -15.95 -16.94 5.09
C ASN A 177 -15.85 -15.43 4.95
N THR A 178 -16.27 -14.74 6.00
CA THR A 178 -16.45 -13.29 6.03
C THR A 178 -15.14 -12.55 5.75
N TRP A 179 -14.05 -12.90 6.46
CA TRP A 179 -12.78 -12.19 6.29
C TRP A 179 -12.13 -12.44 4.92
N ARG A 180 -12.22 -13.66 4.38
CA ARG A 180 -11.74 -13.97 3.02
C ARG A 180 -12.58 -13.24 1.97
N ALA A 181 -13.88 -13.08 2.20
CA ALA A 181 -14.74 -12.30 1.34
C ALA A 181 -14.33 -10.83 1.31
N ASP A 182 -14.08 -10.22 2.47
CA ASP A 182 -13.66 -8.83 2.57
C ASP A 182 -12.30 -8.59 1.90
N LYS A 183 -11.31 -9.43 2.19
CA LYS A 183 -10.00 -9.36 1.53
C LYS A 183 -10.13 -9.49 0.00
N TYR A 184 -10.96 -10.41 -0.48
CA TYR A 184 -11.15 -10.60 -1.90
C TYR A 184 -11.90 -9.43 -2.56
N ILE A 185 -12.86 -8.82 -1.86
CA ILE A 185 -13.53 -7.59 -2.31
C ILE A 185 -12.49 -6.47 -2.46
N GLU A 186 -11.62 -6.27 -1.47
CA GLU A 186 -10.56 -5.26 -1.51
C GLU A 186 -9.62 -5.47 -2.72
N GLU A 187 -9.18 -6.72 -2.96
CA GLU A 187 -8.35 -7.06 -4.14
C GLU A 187 -9.07 -6.78 -5.47
N LEU A 188 -10.38 -7.02 -5.54
CA LEU A 188 -11.19 -6.74 -6.74
C LEU A 188 -11.41 -5.25 -6.95
N GLU A 189 -11.58 -4.48 -5.88
CA GLU A 189 -11.73 -3.03 -5.93
C GLU A 189 -10.44 -2.36 -6.35
N GLN A 190 -9.30 -2.80 -5.82
CA GLN A 190 -7.99 -2.34 -6.27
C GLN A 190 -7.79 -2.62 -7.77
N LYS A 191 -8.14 -3.82 -8.25
CA LYS A 191 -8.06 -4.14 -9.69
C LYS A 191 -8.99 -3.28 -10.55
N GLU A 192 -10.18 -2.93 -10.05
CA GLU A 192 -11.09 -2.02 -10.76
C GLU A 192 -10.53 -0.58 -10.78
N GLU A 193 -9.92 -0.11 -9.70
CA GLU A 193 -9.25 1.19 -9.61
C GLU A 193 -8.04 1.26 -10.55
N ASP A 194 -7.16 0.25 -10.52
CA ASP A 194 -6.01 0.14 -11.43
C ASP A 194 -6.48 0.14 -12.89
N PHE A 195 -7.54 -0.61 -13.20
CA PHE A 195 -8.14 -0.62 -14.53
C PHE A 195 -8.70 0.74 -14.93
N ASN A 196 -9.35 1.46 -14.00
CA ASN A 196 -9.88 2.79 -14.28
C ASN A 196 -8.77 3.84 -14.46
N THR A 197 -7.66 3.72 -13.74
CA THR A 197 -6.46 4.55 -13.94
C THR A 197 -5.90 4.30 -15.34
N ARG A 198 -5.74 3.03 -15.74
CA ARG A 198 -5.33 2.64 -17.09
C ARG A 198 -6.22 3.21 -18.19
N VAL A 199 -7.54 3.27 -17.95
CA VAL A 199 -8.50 3.89 -18.88
C VAL A 199 -8.25 5.40 -19.03
N ASP A 200 -8.00 6.10 -17.93
CA ASP A 200 -7.76 7.54 -17.95
C ASP A 200 -6.41 7.85 -18.61
N ASP A 201 -5.37 7.08 -18.29
CA ASP A 201 -4.06 7.17 -18.92
C ASP A 201 -4.15 6.91 -20.44
N ALA A 202 -4.88 5.90 -20.88
CA ALA A 202 -5.11 5.63 -22.31
C ALA A 202 -5.84 6.79 -23.01
N LEU A 203 -6.80 7.44 -22.35
CA LEU A 203 -7.52 8.59 -22.90
C LEU A 203 -6.65 9.84 -22.98
N GLU A 204 -5.79 10.06 -21.99
CA GLU A 204 -4.87 11.18 -21.94
C GLU A 204 -3.72 11.00 -22.93
N TRP A 205 -3.09 9.84 -22.95
CA TRP A 205 -1.93 9.60 -23.78
C TRP A 205 -2.28 9.59 -25.28
N LEU A 206 -3.36 8.91 -25.67
CA LEU A 206 -3.73 8.78 -27.09
C LEU A 206 -4.61 9.91 -27.62
N PHE A 207 -5.38 10.58 -26.73
CA PHE A 207 -6.36 11.60 -27.13
C PHE A 207 -6.29 12.90 -26.33
N GLY A 208 -5.28 13.07 -25.47
CA GLY A 208 -4.99 14.32 -24.77
C GLY A 208 -4.20 15.29 -25.63
N ASP A 209 -3.23 14.79 -26.40
CA ASP A 209 -2.46 15.60 -27.36
C ASP A 209 -3.27 15.82 -28.67
N PRO A 210 -3.52 17.08 -29.08
CA PRO A 210 -4.14 17.39 -30.36
C PRO A 210 -3.44 16.75 -31.58
N ASP A 211 -2.12 16.65 -31.56
CA ASP A 211 -1.33 16.15 -32.69
C ASP A 211 -1.53 14.63 -32.85
N SER A 212 -1.38 13.87 -31.75
CA SER A 212 -1.69 12.43 -31.70
C SER A 212 -3.16 12.16 -32.06
N ARG A 213 -4.09 12.99 -31.57
CA ARG A 213 -5.51 12.85 -31.89
C ARG A 213 -5.81 13.07 -33.38
N SER A 214 -5.04 13.92 -34.06
CA SER A 214 -5.26 14.25 -35.47
C SER A 214 -4.96 13.07 -36.39
N VAL A 215 -3.92 12.28 -36.08
CA VAL A 215 -3.46 11.14 -36.89
C VAL A 215 -4.25 9.84 -36.65
N MET A 216 -5.07 9.79 -35.61
CA MET A 216 -5.87 8.60 -35.28
C MET A 216 -7.08 8.45 -36.21
N PRO A 217 -7.41 7.23 -36.71
CA PRO A 217 -8.56 7.03 -37.61
C PRO A 217 -9.92 7.18 -36.90
N VAL A 218 -9.93 7.16 -35.56
CA VAL A 218 -11.13 7.28 -34.72
C VAL A 218 -11.18 8.62 -33.97
N LYS A 219 -12.40 9.09 -33.67
CA LYS A 219 -12.66 10.22 -32.77
C LYS A 219 -12.39 9.82 -31.32
N LYS A 220 -12.14 10.81 -30.45
CA LYS A 220 -11.93 10.60 -29.00
C LYS A 220 -13.13 9.85 -28.39
N PRO A 221 -12.94 8.63 -27.86
CA PRO A 221 -14.03 7.87 -27.25
C PRO A 221 -14.41 8.45 -25.88
N SER A 222 -15.60 8.11 -25.40
CA SER A 222 -15.97 8.35 -24.00
C SER A 222 -15.28 7.34 -23.08
N LYS A 223 -15.20 7.65 -21.77
CA LYS A 223 -14.64 6.73 -20.76
C LYS A 223 -15.28 5.34 -20.81
N ALA A 224 -16.60 5.26 -20.98
CA ALA A 224 -17.31 3.98 -21.08
C ALA A 224 -16.97 3.18 -22.36
N VAL A 225 -16.74 3.87 -23.49
CA VAL A 225 -16.28 3.20 -24.73
C VAL A 225 -14.84 2.72 -24.55
N MET A 226 -13.98 3.54 -23.94
CA MET A 226 -12.59 3.16 -23.67
C MET A 226 -12.49 1.95 -22.73
N GLN A 227 -13.27 1.92 -21.65
CA GLN A 227 -13.36 0.75 -20.76
C GLN A 227 -13.72 -0.53 -21.53
N LYS A 228 -14.68 -0.46 -22.46
CA LYS A 228 -15.07 -1.61 -23.29
C LYS A 228 -13.97 -1.98 -24.29
N ALA A 229 -13.28 -1.00 -24.87
CA ALA A 229 -12.17 -1.21 -25.80
C ALA A 229 -10.98 -1.91 -25.11
N LEU A 230 -10.59 -1.45 -23.92
CA LEU A 230 -9.54 -2.09 -23.13
C LEU A 230 -9.91 -3.52 -22.72
N LYS A 231 -11.15 -3.75 -22.23
CA LYS A 231 -11.64 -5.11 -21.94
C LYS A 231 -11.63 -6.00 -23.18
N TYR A 232 -11.93 -5.46 -24.36
CA TYR A 232 -11.82 -6.19 -25.61
C TYR A 232 -10.37 -6.60 -25.87
N GLY A 233 -9.41 -5.68 -25.73
CA GLY A 233 -7.98 -5.96 -25.90
C GLY A 233 -7.44 -6.99 -24.92
N ASP A 234 -7.84 -6.91 -23.64
CA ASP A 234 -7.48 -7.90 -22.61
C ASP A 234 -7.98 -9.30 -23.00
N ASN A 235 -9.22 -9.40 -23.50
CA ASN A 235 -9.81 -10.65 -23.98
C ASN A 235 -9.14 -11.20 -25.25
N GLN A 236 -8.49 -10.34 -26.05
CA GLN A 236 -7.65 -10.79 -27.17
C GLN A 236 -6.24 -11.21 -26.72
N GLY A 237 -5.90 -11.02 -25.44
CA GLY A 237 -4.58 -11.34 -24.90
C GLY A 237 -3.50 -10.33 -25.26
N TRP A 238 -3.87 -9.09 -25.56
CA TRP A 238 -2.90 -8.02 -25.80
C TRP A 238 -2.15 -7.60 -24.53
N GLY A 239 -2.73 -7.90 -23.35
CA GLY A 239 -2.14 -7.65 -22.05
C GLY A 239 -1.84 -6.16 -21.85
N GLU A 240 -0.67 -5.85 -21.28
CA GLU A 240 -0.12 -4.49 -21.15
C GLU A 240 0.62 -4.02 -22.42
N GLY A 241 0.80 -4.91 -23.41
CA GLY A 241 1.57 -4.63 -24.63
C GLY A 241 0.91 -3.69 -25.64
N TRP A 242 -0.15 -2.98 -25.25
CA TRP A 242 -0.78 -1.93 -26.04
C TRP A 242 -0.02 -0.60 -25.96
N GLU A 243 0.89 -0.43 -25.00
CA GLU A 243 1.66 0.80 -24.72
C GLU A 243 2.96 0.96 -25.53
N CYS A 244 3.07 0.33 -26.70
CA CYS A 244 4.29 0.17 -27.52
C CYS A 244 5.28 -0.87 -27.00
N LYS A 245 5.64 -1.80 -27.90
CA LYS A 245 7.01 -2.32 -27.94
C LYS A 245 7.75 -1.52 -29.00
N ASP A 246 8.95 -1.06 -28.63
CA ASP A 246 9.88 -0.39 -29.52
C ASP A 246 9.92 -1.07 -30.90
N GLY A 247 9.49 -0.35 -31.94
CA GLY A 247 9.70 -0.75 -33.33
C GLY A 247 8.51 -1.28 -34.13
N ALA A 248 7.28 -1.30 -33.64
CA ALA A 248 6.12 -1.73 -34.45
C ALA A 248 5.34 -0.55 -35.06
N THR A 249 5.81 -0.07 -36.21
CA THR A 249 4.97 0.61 -37.19
C THR A 249 3.87 -0.36 -37.65
N GLU A 250 2.60 -0.10 -37.31
CA GLU A 250 1.58 0.24 -38.33
C GLU A 250 0.15 0.23 -37.79
N HIS A 251 -0.16 -0.40 -36.65
CA HIS A 251 -1.53 -0.36 -36.12
C HIS A 251 -1.55 -0.17 -34.61
N ASP A 252 -2.07 0.99 -34.20
CA ASP A 252 -2.48 1.23 -32.82
C ASP A 252 -3.64 0.27 -32.49
N LEU A 253 -3.34 -0.77 -31.71
CA LEU A 253 -4.30 -1.76 -31.23
C LEU A 253 -5.49 -1.08 -30.54
N MET A 254 -5.29 0.12 -29.98
CA MET A 254 -6.38 0.91 -29.41
C MET A 254 -7.38 1.35 -30.48
N SER A 255 -6.91 1.85 -31.62
CA SER A 255 -7.78 2.23 -32.72
C SER A 255 -8.63 1.06 -33.21
N VAL A 256 -8.05 -0.14 -33.29
CA VAL A 256 -8.78 -1.38 -33.60
C VAL A 256 -9.84 -1.69 -32.54
N ALA A 257 -9.48 -1.64 -31.26
CA ALA A 257 -10.42 -1.92 -30.18
C ALA A 257 -11.56 -0.89 -30.11
N VAL A 258 -11.25 0.40 -30.21
CA VAL A 258 -12.24 1.49 -30.22
C VAL A 258 -13.18 1.33 -31.41
N TYR A 259 -12.66 1.11 -32.62
CA TYR A 259 -13.49 0.88 -33.81
C TYR A 259 -14.36 -0.37 -33.68
N THR A 260 -13.82 -1.47 -33.12
CA THR A 260 -14.57 -2.72 -32.92
C THR A 260 -15.75 -2.53 -31.95
N ILE A 261 -15.58 -1.71 -30.92
CA ILE A 261 -16.60 -1.45 -29.90
C ILE A 261 -17.58 -0.35 -30.31
N ALA A 262 -17.11 0.66 -31.04
CA ALA A 262 -17.84 1.88 -31.40
C ALA A 262 -17.46 2.32 -32.83
N PRO A 263 -17.91 1.60 -33.87
CA PRO A 263 -17.52 1.87 -35.26
C PRO A 263 -17.97 3.26 -35.75
N GLU A 264 -19.00 3.84 -35.14
CA GLU A 264 -19.47 5.21 -35.40
C GLU A 264 -18.44 6.29 -35.04
N LEU A 265 -17.40 5.95 -34.27
CA LEU A 265 -16.31 6.86 -33.96
C LEU A 265 -15.29 6.97 -35.10
N LEU A 266 -15.39 6.17 -36.17
CA LEU A 266 -14.54 6.33 -37.35
C LEU A 266 -14.68 7.76 -37.92
N LYS A 267 -13.57 8.43 -38.20
CA LYS A 267 -13.59 9.75 -38.85
C LYS A 267 -14.09 9.60 -40.29
N GLN A 268 -14.65 10.67 -40.81
CA GLN A 268 -15.09 10.70 -42.20
C GLN A 268 -13.89 10.49 -43.13
N ASP A 269 -14.06 9.68 -44.16
CA ASP A 269 -13.04 9.34 -45.18
C ASP A 269 -11.85 8.50 -44.69
N GLU A 270 -11.85 8.05 -43.43
CA GLU A 270 -10.86 7.10 -42.90
C GLU A 270 -11.22 5.64 -43.19
N ARG A 271 -10.20 4.78 -43.30
CA ARG A 271 -10.40 3.34 -43.46
C ARG A 271 -10.51 2.66 -42.09
N PRO A 272 -11.36 1.63 -41.94
CA PRO A 272 -11.39 0.80 -40.74
C PRO A 272 -9.99 0.29 -40.39
N PRO A 273 -9.52 0.48 -39.14
CA PRO A 273 -8.26 -0.09 -38.72
C PRO A 273 -8.36 -1.62 -38.73
N SER A 274 -7.40 -2.30 -39.37
CA SER A 274 -7.40 -3.77 -39.54
C SER A 274 -6.16 -4.40 -38.91
N LEU A 275 -6.34 -5.50 -38.17
CA LEU A 275 -5.22 -6.32 -37.72
C LEU A 275 -4.64 -7.11 -38.91
N GLN A 276 -3.39 -6.86 -39.27
CA GLN A 276 -2.70 -7.63 -40.31
C GLN A 276 -2.44 -9.10 -39.88
N ALA A 277 -2.35 -9.35 -38.57
CA ALA A 277 -2.22 -10.69 -38.01
C ALA A 277 -3.29 -10.93 -36.93
N PRO A 278 -3.94 -12.12 -36.90
CA PRO A 278 -4.83 -12.46 -35.80
C PRO A 278 -4.04 -12.48 -34.48
N PRO A 279 -4.63 -12.01 -33.37
CA PRO A 279 -3.93 -11.95 -32.10
C PRO A 279 -3.47 -13.35 -31.66
N PRO A 280 -2.35 -13.45 -30.92
CA PRO A 280 -1.91 -14.72 -30.37
C PRO A 280 -3.05 -15.30 -29.54
N ARG A 281 -3.61 -16.43 -29.99
CA ARG A 281 -4.69 -17.09 -29.26
C ARG A 281 -4.17 -17.45 -27.88
N GLN A 282 -4.75 -16.86 -26.83
CA GLN A 282 -4.46 -17.34 -25.49
C GLN A 282 -4.79 -18.85 -25.43
N PRO A 283 -3.96 -19.66 -24.76
CA PRO A 283 -4.29 -21.05 -24.50
C PRO A 283 -5.66 -21.05 -23.81
N ARG A 284 -6.65 -21.64 -24.48
CA ARG A 284 -8.01 -21.74 -23.95
C ARG A 284 -7.92 -22.41 -22.58
N LYS A 285 -8.10 -21.64 -21.49
CA LYS A 285 -8.44 -22.22 -20.19
C LYS A 285 -9.72 -23.03 -20.40
N ASN A 286 -9.57 -24.35 -20.35
CA ASN A 286 -10.56 -25.39 -20.58
C ASN A 286 -12.03 -24.95 -20.73
N GLY A 287 -12.49 -24.95 -21.98
CA GLY A 287 -13.79 -25.51 -22.36
C GLY A 287 -15.07 -24.80 -21.91
N ARG A 288 -15.42 -23.65 -22.53
CA ARG A 288 -16.81 -23.34 -22.92
C ARG A 288 -16.80 -22.33 -24.06
N GLN A 289 -17.13 -22.78 -25.27
CA GLN A 289 -17.32 -21.88 -26.41
C GLN A 289 -18.62 -21.11 -26.20
N ILE A 290 -18.54 -19.80 -25.99
CA ILE A 290 -19.69 -18.91 -26.17
C ILE A 290 -19.85 -18.74 -27.69
N ILE A 291 -20.77 -19.51 -28.27
CA ILE A 291 -21.25 -19.26 -29.63
C ILE A 291 -22.04 -17.95 -29.53
N ILE A 292 -21.51 -16.86 -30.08
CA ILE A 292 -22.27 -15.63 -30.29
C ILE A 292 -23.10 -15.86 -31.56
N PRO A 293 -24.44 -16.00 -31.49
CA PRO A 293 -25.24 -16.10 -32.69
C PRO A 293 -25.22 -14.78 -33.45
N LYS A 294 -24.96 -14.84 -34.76
CA LYS A 294 -25.17 -13.74 -35.71
C LYS A 294 -26.62 -13.28 -35.59
N ARG A 295 -26.85 -12.08 -35.03
CA ARG A 295 -28.16 -11.41 -35.09
C ARG A 295 -28.31 -10.73 -36.45
N THR A 296 -29.20 -11.27 -37.26
CA THR A 296 -29.84 -10.58 -38.38
C THR A 296 -30.75 -9.46 -37.84
N SER A 297 -30.64 -8.30 -38.46
CA SER A 297 -31.33 -7.06 -38.12
C SER A 297 -32.78 -7.06 -38.59
N THR A 298 -33.73 -6.85 -37.68
CA THR A 298 -35.02 -6.20 -37.95
C THR A 298 -35.41 -5.38 -36.72
N PRO A 299 -35.81 -4.10 -36.87
CA PRO A 299 -36.13 -3.24 -35.73
C PRO A 299 -37.59 -3.44 -35.29
N ARG A 300 -37.81 -3.55 -33.98
CA ARG A 300 -39.11 -3.26 -33.34
C ARG A 300 -38.91 -2.14 -32.32
N PRO A 301 -39.87 -1.20 -32.22
CA PRO A 301 -39.76 -0.07 -31.33
C PRO A 301 -40.10 -0.50 -29.90
N LEU A 302 -39.34 0.00 -28.93
CA LEU A 302 -39.75 -0.05 -27.52
C LEU A 302 -39.88 1.37 -26.97
N THR A 303 -41.03 1.52 -26.34
CA THR A 303 -41.61 2.67 -25.68
C THR A 303 -40.76 3.17 -24.52
N SER A 304 -40.67 4.49 -24.46
CA SER A 304 -40.22 5.29 -23.32
C SER A 304 -41.13 5.11 -22.11
N THR A 305 -40.53 4.90 -20.94
CA THR A 305 -41.09 5.38 -19.67
C THR A 305 -39.94 5.87 -18.78
N ASP A 306 -39.99 7.16 -18.51
CA ASP A 306 -39.25 7.90 -17.48
C ASP A 306 -39.43 7.32 -16.08
N HIS A 307 -38.40 7.44 -15.23
CA HIS A 307 -38.50 7.91 -13.82
C HIS A 307 -37.10 8.08 -13.15
N HIS A 308 -36.65 9.35 -13.06
CA HIS A 308 -36.24 10.11 -11.85
C HIS A 308 -35.09 9.59 -10.90
N PRO A 309 -34.55 10.41 -9.94
CA PRO A 309 -33.29 11.14 -10.11
C PRO A 309 -32.13 10.79 -9.14
N LYS A 310 -30.95 11.26 -9.56
CA LYS A 310 -29.75 11.70 -8.82
C LYS A 310 -29.75 11.58 -7.28
N GLY A 311 -28.85 10.73 -6.76
CA GLY A 311 -28.30 10.82 -5.40
C GLY A 311 -26.79 11.07 -5.44
N LYS A 312 -26.33 12.19 -4.88
CA LYS A 312 -24.91 12.48 -4.62
C LYS A 312 -24.54 11.85 -3.27
N GLY A 313 -23.61 10.89 -3.26
CA GLY A 313 -23.09 10.26 -2.05
C GLY A 313 -21.65 10.72 -1.77
N CYS A 314 -21.43 11.27 -0.59
CA CYS A 314 -20.23 11.94 -0.10
C CYS A 314 -19.15 10.92 0.33
N LEU A 315 -17.92 11.07 -0.18
CA LEU A 315 -16.70 10.35 0.25
C LEU A 315 -16.12 10.99 1.52
N VAL A 316 -16.71 10.72 2.69
CA VAL A 316 -16.20 11.23 3.99
C VAL A 316 -15.91 10.15 5.06
N PRO A 317 -16.33 8.86 5.00
CA PRO A 317 -16.11 7.99 6.17
C PRO A 317 -14.71 7.33 6.23
N PHE A 318 -13.91 7.33 5.16
CA PHE A 318 -12.69 6.51 5.13
C PHE A 318 -11.52 7.06 5.98
N PHE A 319 -11.41 8.39 6.12
CA PHE A 319 -10.36 9.00 6.95
C PHE A 319 -10.61 8.91 8.47
N LEU A 320 -11.83 8.57 8.90
CA LEU A 320 -12.17 8.41 10.33
C LEU A 320 -11.75 7.04 10.90
N VAL A 321 -11.71 5.99 10.06
CA VAL A 321 -11.40 4.63 10.52
C VAL A 321 -9.90 4.44 10.78
N ILE A 322 -9.04 4.96 9.90
CA ILE A 322 -7.58 4.85 10.05
C ILE A 322 -7.04 5.79 11.15
N GLY A 323 -7.61 7.01 11.27
CA GLY A 323 -7.26 7.93 12.37
C GLY A 323 -7.71 7.43 13.75
N GLY A 324 -8.83 6.69 13.81
CA GLY A 324 -9.39 6.12 15.04
C GLY A 324 -8.53 5.04 15.69
N LEU A 325 -7.87 4.19 14.88
CA LEU A 325 -7.00 3.11 15.39
C LEU A 325 -5.76 3.66 16.12
N SER A 326 -5.13 4.70 15.60
CA SER A 326 -3.99 5.36 16.26
C SER A 326 -4.36 6.11 17.54
N LEU A 327 -5.55 6.73 17.60
CA LEU A 327 -6.05 7.37 18.82
C LEU A 327 -6.50 6.34 19.86
N GLY A 328 -7.05 5.21 19.43
CA GLY A 328 -7.50 4.12 20.31
C GLY A 328 -6.34 3.49 21.10
N VAL A 329 -5.21 3.22 20.44
CA VAL A 329 -4.02 2.66 21.13
C VAL A 329 -3.44 3.68 22.13
N ALA A 330 -3.32 4.95 21.76
CA ALA A 330 -2.85 6.00 22.66
C ALA A 330 -3.80 6.20 23.87
N PHE A 331 -5.11 6.12 23.65
CA PHE A 331 -6.11 6.21 24.70
C PHE A 331 -6.09 4.99 25.62
N MET A 332 -5.91 3.77 25.09
CA MET A 332 -5.78 2.55 25.90
C MET A 332 -4.52 2.57 26.76
N ILE A 333 -3.40 3.10 26.26
CA ILE A 333 -2.16 3.30 27.03
C ILE A 333 -2.36 4.36 28.13
N ALA A 334 -3.03 5.47 27.82
CA ALA A 334 -3.32 6.50 28.82
C ALA A 334 -4.33 6.00 29.89
N LEU A 335 -5.35 5.24 29.48
CA LEU A 335 -6.38 4.69 30.36
C LEU A 335 -5.80 3.61 31.28
N SER A 336 -4.89 2.77 30.78
CA SER A 336 -4.18 1.79 31.61
C SER A 336 -3.24 2.45 32.62
N ALA A 337 -2.61 3.57 32.29
CA ALA A 337 -1.83 4.36 33.25
C ALA A 337 -2.69 4.99 34.38
N VAL A 338 -3.95 5.31 34.10
CA VAL A 338 -4.90 5.86 35.09
C VAL A 338 -5.53 4.76 35.94
N LEU A 339 -5.88 3.62 35.33
CA LEU A 339 -6.57 2.52 36.02
C LEU A 339 -5.60 1.63 36.83
N PHE A 340 -4.32 1.59 36.48
CA PHE A 340 -3.31 0.76 37.13
C PHE A 340 -2.07 1.57 37.56
N PRO A 341 -2.21 2.50 38.53
CA PRO A 341 -1.10 3.37 38.97
C PRO A 341 0.11 2.58 39.51
N GLU A 342 -0.10 1.39 40.08
CA GLU A 342 0.98 0.52 40.57
C GLU A 342 1.96 0.05 39.48
N ILE A 343 1.52 0.00 38.21
CA ILE A 343 2.40 -0.32 37.07
C ILE A 343 3.30 0.88 36.74
N GLY A 344 2.77 2.11 36.85
CA GLY A 344 3.53 3.34 36.64
C GLY A 344 4.63 3.55 37.68
N ASP A 345 4.34 3.25 38.95
CA ASP A 345 5.30 3.39 40.04
C ASP A 345 6.46 2.40 39.90
N LYS A 346 6.18 1.13 39.56
CA LYS A 346 7.23 0.12 39.29
C LYS A 346 8.08 0.47 38.07
N TRP A 347 7.50 1.10 37.05
CA TRP A 347 8.22 1.52 35.84
C TRP A 347 9.13 2.74 36.10
N ASN A 348 8.73 3.64 37.00
CA ASN A 348 9.57 4.75 37.45
C ASN A 348 10.66 4.30 38.40
N GLU A 349 10.38 3.34 39.29
CA GLU A 349 11.34 2.77 40.23
C GLU A 349 12.43 1.96 39.49
N ALA A 350 12.06 1.21 38.44
CA ALA A 350 13.01 0.52 37.56
C ALA A 350 13.91 1.46 36.73
N ASN A 351 13.54 2.74 36.59
CA ASN A 351 14.27 3.75 35.84
C ASN A 351 14.98 4.80 36.71
N GLN A 352 14.91 4.69 38.04
CA GLN A 352 15.73 5.50 38.93
C GLN A 352 17.14 4.92 38.99
N VAL A 353 18.08 5.63 38.38
CA VAL A 353 19.51 5.39 38.58
C VAL A 353 19.84 5.68 40.05
N PRO A 354 20.43 4.75 40.81
CA PRO A 354 20.79 4.99 42.21
C PRO A 354 21.68 6.24 42.30
N GLU A 355 21.34 7.19 43.19
CA GLU A 355 22.05 8.48 43.33
C GLU A 355 23.57 8.33 43.54
N ASP A 356 24.02 7.21 44.10
CA ASP A 356 25.44 6.88 44.27
C ASP A 356 26.18 6.68 42.93
N THR A 357 25.47 6.30 41.87
CA THR A 357 26.04 6.18 40.51
C THR A 357 26.18 7.55 39.84
N ALA A 358 25.26 8.48 40.14
CA ALA A 358 25.31 9.84 39.62
C ALA A 358 26.44 10.67 40.26
N ARG A 359 26.76 10.43 41.55
CA ARG A 359 27.90 11.09 42.22
C ARG A 359 29.26 10.61 41.72
N LYS A 360 29.43 9.33 41.38
CA LYS A 360 30.68 8.80 40.82
C LYS A 360 31.00 9.29 39.40
N LEU A 361 30.00 9.77 38.66
CA LEU A 361 30.18 10.32 37.30
C LEU A 361 30.45 11.83 37.27
N ALA A 362 30.38 12.52 38.42
CA ALA A 362 30.51 13.98 38.50
C ALA A 362 31.90 14.47 38.98
N ASP A 363 32.79 13.57 39.39
CA ASP A 363 34.13 13.92 39.91
C ASP A 363 35.24 13.26 39.06
N PRO A 364 35.96 14.02 38.20
CA PRO A 364 36.95 13.45 37.29
C PRO A 364 38.37 13.33 37.89
N GLN A 365 38.52 13.33 39.22
CA GLN A 365 39.84 13.24 39.88
C GLN A 365 40.07 12.01 40.76
N HIS A 366 39.37 10.90 40.53
CA HIS A 366 39.78 9.58 41.05
C HIS A 366 39.81 8.50 39.98
#